data_AF-A0A7S2JE14-F1
#
_entry.id   AF-A0A7S2JE14-F1
#
_cell.length_a   1.000
_cell.length_b   1.000
_cell.length_c   1.000
_cell.angle_alpha   90.00
_cell.angle_beta   90.00
_cell.angle_gamma   90.00
#
_symmetry.space_group_name_H-M   'P 1'
#
loop_
_entity.id
_entity.type
_entity.pdbx_description
1 polymer ?
#
loop_
_entity_poly.entity_id
_entity_poly.type
_entity_poly.pdbx_seq_one_letter_code
_entity_poly.pdbx_strand_id
1 'polypeptide(L)'
;YEKIMEKKMSTPLEVLCQHFPGEFVTYFKYCRSLRFEDRPDYAFLRKLFKDAFFREGHVYDFVFDWTTWGSHQSGPAGAGTAARPIEEQRGGPVEHVEEAGT
;
A
#
# COMPACT_ATOMS: atom_id res chain seq x y z
N TYR A 1 16.15 17.16 -11.74
CA TYR A 1 15.03 17.09 -10.77
C TYR A 1 13.87 17.99 -11.15
N GLU A 2 14.10 19.25 -11.53
CA GLU A 2 13.03 20.21 -11.90
C GLU A 2 12.03 19.68 -12.93
N LYS A 3 12.49 19.10 -14.04
CA LYS A 3 11.61 18.51 -15.07
C LYS A 3 10.66 17.44 -14.53
N ILE A 4 11.09 16.65 -13.54
CA ILE A 4 10.26 15.61 -12.91
C ILE A 4 9.23 16.27 -11.99
N MET A 5 9.64 17.28 -11.21
CA MET A 5 8.75 18.04 -10.35
C MET A 5 7.65 18.74 -11.17
N GLU A 6 8.04 19.45 -12.22
CA GLU A 6 7.12 20.12 -13.14
C GLU A 6 6.13 19.14 -13.74
N LYS A 7 6.60 17.96 -14.17
CA LYS A 7 5.70 16.95 -14.74
C LYS A 7 4.72 16.39 -13.70
N LYS A 8 5.16 16.16 -12.46
CA LYS A 8 4.28 15.70 -11.36
C LYS A 8 3.22 16.73 -10.98
N MET A 9 3.55 18.03 -11.02
CA MET A 9 2.62 19.11 -10.70
C MET A 9 1.63 19.38 -11.84
N SER A 10 2.09 19.31 -13.09
CA SER A 10 1.27 19.61 -14.28
C SER A 10 0.37 18.46 -14.71
N THR A 11 0.53 17.26 -14.15
CA THR A 11 -0.31 16.08 -14.50
C THR A 11 -1.45 15.93 -13.48
N PRO A 12 -2.72 16.18 -13.85
CA PRO A 12 -3.87 15.94 -12.97
C PRO A 12 -4.00 14.47 -12.59
N LEU A 13 -4.56 14.19 -11.41
CA LEU A 13 -4.73 12.82 -10.93
C LEU A 13 -5.71 12.03 -11.80
N GLU A 14 -6.71 12.71 -12.33
CA GLU A 14 -7.71 12.16 -13.25
C GLU A 14 -7.06 11.66 -14.54
N VAL A 15 -6.04 12.37 -15.04
CA VAL A 15 -5.27 11.96 -16.23
C VAL A 15 -4.32 10.83 -15.87
N LEU A 16 -3.62 10.94 -14.74
CA LEU A 16 -2.69 9.91 -14.27
C LEU A 16 -3.38 8.55 -14.07
N CYS A 17 -4.62 8.56 -13.58
CA CYS A 17 -5.35 7.35 -13.19
C CYS A 17 -6.48 6.97 -14.16
N GLN A 18 -6.52 7.51 -15.39
CA GLN A 18 -7.68 7.42 -16.29
C GLN A 18 -8.16 6.00 -16.66
N HIS A 19 -7.30 4.98 -16.55
CA HIS A 19 -7.61 3.58 -16.88
C HIS A 19 -7.55 2.65 -15.66
N PHE A 20 -7.48 3.22 -14.46
CA PHE A 20 -7.39 2.48 -13.21
C PHE A 20 -8.67 2.69 -12.38
N PRO A 21 -8.94 1.81 -11.40
CA PRO A 21 -10.06 1.99 -10.47
C PRO A 21 -10.06 3.40 -9.83
N GLY A 22 -11.25 3.99 -9.66
CA GLY A 22 -11.41 5.35 -9.12
C GLY A 22 -10.88 5.52 -7.68
N GLU A 23 -10.69 4.41 -6.99
CA GLU A 23 -10.02 4.30 -5.69
C GLU A 23 -8.60 4.87 -5.72
N PHE A 24 -7.86 4.73 -6.82
CA PHE A 24 -6.51 5.31 -6.96
C PHE A 24 -6.54 6.84 -6.93
N VAL A 25 -7.50 7.46 -7.63
CA VAL A 25 -7.69 8.92 -7.61
C VAL A 25 -8.04 9.39 -6.19
N THR A 26 -8.96 8.68 -5.54
CA THR A 26 -9.41 8.98 -4.17
C THR A 26 -8.26 8.91 -3.18
N TYR A 27 -7.41 7.88 -3.29
CA TYR A 27 -6.20 7.73 -2.48
C TYR A 27 -5.24 8.91 -2.67
N PHE A 28 -4.89 9.27 -3.90
CA PHE A 28 -3.96 10.37 -4.15
C PHE A 28 -4.53 11.73 -3.72
N LYS A 29 -5.83 11.96 -3.89
CA LYS A 29 -6.52 13.16 -3.37
C LYS A 29 -6.42 13.24 -1.86
N TYR A 30 -6.67 12.13 -1.16
CA TYR A 30 -6.52 12.04 0.28
C TYR A 30 -5.09 12.41 0.71
N CYS A 31 -4.07 11.77 0.11
CA CYS A 31 -2.68 12.05 0.44
C CYS A 31 -2.29 13.52 0.21
N ARG A 32 -2.81 14.18 -0.83
CA ARG A 32 -2.55 15.60 -1.09
C ARG A 32 -3.30 16.55 -0.14
N SER A 33 -4.40 16.10 0.48
CA SER A 33 -5.20 16.91 1.41
C SER A 33 -4.70 16.88 2.86
N LEU A 34 -3.81 15.94 3.19
CA LEU A 34 -3.24 15.83 4.53
C LEU A 34 -2.39 17.08 4.86
N ARG A 35 -2.62 17.65 6.05
CA ARG A 35 -1.75 18.68 6.61
C ARG A 35 -0.51 18.03 7.24
N PHE A 36 0.50 18.85 7.50
CA PHE A 36 1.79 18.38 8.04
C PHE A 36 1.67 17.58 9.35
N GLU A 37 0.76 17.99 10.24
CA GLU A 37 0.57 17.37 11.56
C GLU A 37 -0.55 16.30 11.55
N ASP A 38 -1.29 16.16 10.45
CA ASP A 38 -2.40 15.22 10.38
C ASP A 38 -1.86 13.77 10.42
N ARG A 39 -2.49 12.93 11.24
CA ARG A 39 -2.26 11.48 11.23
C ARG A 39 -3.11 10.85 10.12
N PRO A 40 -2.51 10.13 9.16
CA PRO A 40 -3.30 9.47 8.11
C PRO A 40 -4.23 8.40 8.68
N ASP A 41 -5.45 8.34 8.16
CA ASP A 41 -6.40 7.26 8.42
C ASP A 41 -6.06 6.05 7.55
N TYR A 42 -5.12 5.26 8.04
CA TYR A 42 -4.71 4.03 7.36
C TYR A 42 -5.82 2.98 7.29
N ALA A 43 -6.82 3.02 8.19
CA ALA A 43 -7.92 2.06 8.15
C ALA A 43 -8.81 2.34 6.93
N PHE A 44 -9.15 3.61 6.69
CA PHE A 44 -9.85 4.06 5.50
C PHE A 44 -9.08 3.71 4.22
N LEU A 45 -7.80 4.05 4.13
CA LEU A 45 -7.00 3.82 2.92
C LEU A 45 -6.86 2.33 2.59
N ARG A 46 -6.67 1.47 3.61
CA ARG A 46 -6.66 0.01 3.40
C ARG A 46 -8.01 -0.51 2.97
N LYS A 47 -9.10 -0.01 3.56
CA LYS A 47 -10.46 -0.41 3.19
C LYS A 47 -10.76 -0.07 1.73
N LEU A 48 -10.35 1.12 1.28
CA LEU A 48 -10.55 1.58 -0.10
C LEU A 48 -10.06 0.56 -1.13
N PHE A 49 -8.82 0.07 -0.98
CA PHE A 49 -8.27 -0.93 -1.89
C PHE A 49 -8.84 -2.33 -1.67
N LYS A 50 -9.15 -2.72 -0.43
CA LYS A 50 -9.81 -4.00 -0.15
C LYS A 50 -11.18 -4.09 -0.83
N ASP A 51 -11.97 -3.03 -0.74
CA ASP A 51 -13.30 -2.97 -1.35
C ASP A 51 -13.19 -3.08 -2.88
N ALA A 52 -12.23 -2.40 -3.50
CA ALA A 52 -11.95 -2.53 -4.93
C ALA A 52 -11.51 -3.96 -5.31
N PHE A 53 -10.60 -4.54 -4.52
CA PHE A 53 -10.07 -5.88 -4.74
C PHE A 53 -11.16 -6.95 -4.72
N PHE A 54 -12.05 -6.91 -3.73
CA PHE A 54 -13.17 -7.85 -3.66
C PHE A 54 -14.23 -7.59 -4.74
N ARG A 55 -14.45 -6.33 -5.13
CA ARG A 55 -15.40 -5.98 -6.21
C ARG A 55 -14.95 -6.54 -7.57
N GLU A 56 -13.64 -6.61 -7.81
CA GLU A 56 -13.07 -7.22 -9.01
C GLU A 56 -13.08 -8.76 -8.96
N GLY A 57 -13.46 -9.36 -7.84
CA GLY A 57 -13.60 -10.82 -7.68
C GLY A 57 -12.30 -11.53 -7.32
N HIS A 58 -11.26 -10.80 -6.90
CA HIS A 58 -9.99 -11.40 -6.49
C HIS A 58 -10.11 -12.14 -5.16
N VAL A 59 -9.32 -13.19 -5.01
CA VAL A 59 -9.23 -13.98 -3.78
C VAL A 59 -8.02 -13.55 -2.97
N TYR A 60 -8.18 -13.46 -1.66
CA TYR A 60 -7.08 -13.11 -0.75
C TYR A 60 -6.29 -14.38 -0.37
N ASP A 61 -5.60 -14.97 -1.35
CA ASP A 61 -4.84 -16.22 -1.26
C ASP A 61 -3.32 -16.04 -1.12
N PHE A 62 -2.85 -14.79 -1.10
CA PHE A 62 -1.43 -14.40 -1.08
C PHE A 62 -0.63 -14.90 -2.30
N VAL A 63 -1.30 -15.22 -3.41
CA VAL A 63 -0.66 -15.53 -4.69
C VAL A 63 -0.45 -14.22 -5.46
N PHE A 64 0.82 -13.84 -5.64
CA PHE A 64 1.23 -12.66 -6.41
C PHE A 64 1.94 -13.07 -7.70
N ASP A 65 2.11 -12.14 -8.64
CA ASP A 65 2.76 -12.39 -9.93
C ASP A 65 4.16 -13.00 -9.81
N TRP A 66 4.93 -12.63 -8.79
CA TRP A 66 6.26 -13.21 -8.54
C TRP A 66 6.23 -14.58 -7.85
N THR A 67 5.11 -14.98 -7.25
CA THR A 67 4.97 -16.28 -6.57
C THR A 67 4.68 -17.41 -7.54
N THR A 68 4.06 -17.13 -8.68
CA THR A 68 3.73 -18.11 -9.72
C THR A 68 4.94 -18.44 -10.61
N TRP A 69 5.93 -17.55 -10.69
CA TRP A 69 7.18 -17.78 -11.43
C TRP A 69 7.99 -18.98 -10.87
N GLY A 70 7.89 -19.24 -9.56
CA GLY A 70 8.55 -20.38 -8.92
C GLY A 70 7.91 -21.74 -9.23
N SER A 71 6.62 -21.76 -9.60
CA SER A 71 5.88 -22.99 -9.91
C SER A 71 6.14 -23.50 -11.33
N HIS A 72 6.52 -22.64 -12.27
CA HIS A 72 6.83 -23.06 -13.65
C HIS A 72 8.21 -23.73 -13.80
N GLN A 73 9.10 -23.59 -12.80
CA GLN A 73 10.42 -24.21 -12.78
C GLN A 73 10.49 -25.49 -11.94
N SER A 74 9.39 -25.91 -11.32
CA SER A 74 9.32 -27.17 -10.58
C SER A 74 8.42 -28.16 -11.32
N GLY A 75 9.05 -29.18 -11.91
CA GLY A 75 8.36 -30.44 -12.24
C GLY A 75 7.64 -31.03 -11.02
N PRO A 76 6.78 -32.04 -11.19
CA PRO A 76 5.79 -32.39 -10.20
C PRO A 76 6.45 -33.02 -8.97
N ALA A 77 6.58 -32.25 -7.89
CA ALA A 77 6.77 -32.80 -6.54
C ALA A 77 6.56 -31.74 -5.46
N GLY A 78 5.48 -31.90 -4.70
CA GLY A 78 5.55 -31.77 -3.23
C GLY A 78 5.32 -30.40 -2.59
N ALA A 79 4.14 -30.28 -2.00
CA ALA A 79 3.92 -29.76 -0.64
C ALA A 79 4.22 -28.28 -0.32
N GLY A 80 3.13 -27.50 -0.26
CA GLY A 80 2.76 -26.71 0.92
C GLY A 80 3.73 -25.61 1.36
N THR A 81 3.45 -24.37 0.98
CA THR A 81 3.95 -23.20 1.73
C THR A 81 2.79 -22.61 2.51
N ALA A 82 2.67 -23.03 3.77
CA ALA A 82 1.71 -22.50 4.72
C ALA A 82 1.95 -21.00 4.94
N ALA A 83 0.91 -20.19 4.78
CA ALA A 83 0.90 -18.78 5.13
C ALA A 83 1.24 -18.62 6.63
N ARG A 84 2.36 -17.97 6.94
CA ARG A 84 2.69 -17.60 8.33
C ARG A 84 1.82 -16.40 8.72
N PRO A 85 1.01 -16.46 9.79
CA PRO A 85 0.22 -15.32 10.23
C PRO A 85 1.16 -14.21 10.72
N ILE A 86 0.83 -12.97 10.34
CA ILE A 86 1.55 -11.76 10.74
C ILE A 86 1.11 -11.45 12.18
N GLU A 87 1.99 -11.70 13.14
CA GLU A 87 1.77 -11.37 14.54
C GLU A 87 1.78 -9.83 14.69
N GLU A 88 0.65 -9.28 15.12
CA GLU A 88 0.44 -7.87 15.40
C GLU A 88 1.39 -7.42 16.52
N GLN A 89 2.51 -6.78 16.15
CA GLN A 89 3.37 -6.10 17.12
C GLN A 89 2.62 -4.91 17.71
N ARG A 90 1.91 -5.19 18.80
CA ARG A 90 1.45 -4.24 19.81
C ARG A 90 2.63 -3.34 20.19
N GLY A 91 2.42 -2.02 20.09
CA GLY A 91 3.40 -0.99 20.37
C GLY A 91 4.14 -1.17 21.70
N GLY A 92 5.46 -1.05 21.63
CA GLY A 92 6.34 -0.76 22.77
C GLY A 92 6.54 0.76 22.94
N PRO A 93 6.93 1.21 24.14
CA PRO A 93 6.77 2.59 24.57
C PRO A 93 7.75 3.54 23.89
N VAL A 94 7.26 4.73 23.56
CA VAL A 94 8.07 5.89 23.16
C VAL A 94 8.94 6.32 24.35
N GLU A 95 10.26 6.16 24.23
CA GLU A 95 11.21 6.71 25.21
C GLU A 95 11.18 8.24 25.16
N HIS A 96 10.95 8.83 26.33
CA HIS A 96 11.06 10.26 26.58
C HIS A 96 12.51 10.70 26.35
N VAL A 97 12.71 11.66 25.45
CA VAL A 97 13.97 12.41 25.35
C VAL A 97 13.95 13.44 26.48
N GLU A 98 14.75 13.21 27.52
CA GLU A 98 15.08 14.25 28.50
C GLU A 98 16.18 15.17 27.96
N GLU A 99 15.93 16.47 28.09
CA GLU A 99 16.90 17.54 27.86
C GLU A 99 18.02 17.54 28.90
N ALA A 100 19.25 17.80 28.43
CA ALA A 100 20.25 18.60 29.13
C ALA A 100 21.14 19.21 28.02
N GLY A 101 21.40 20.52 27.92
CA GLY A 101 21.53 21.49 29.00
C GLY A 101 23.01 21.75 29.27
N THR A 102 23.67 22.45 28.33
CA THR A 102 24.78 23.45 28.42
C THR A 102 25.72 23.32 27.23
#